data_AF-A0A2G4FM45-F1
#
_entry.id   AF-A0A2G4FM45-F1
#
_cell.length_a   1.000
_cell.length_b   1.000
_cell.length_c   1.000
_cell.angle_alpha   90.00
_cell.angle_beta   90.00
_cell.angle_gamma   90.00
#
_symmetry.space_group_name_H-M   'P 1'
#
loop_
_entity.id
_entity.type
_entity.pdbx_description
1 polymer ?
#
loop_
_entity_poly.entity_id
_entity_poly.type
_entity_poly.pdbx_seq_one_letter_code
_entity_poly.pdbx_strand_id
1 'polypeptide(L)'
;MSDSTEKPKGSSGKYSSFPGEPIFTDSIPSDQDDGYKSVSILAILGAVLGGLFVLTLSGGFVAAFLVGTPWIMSPWVIFWPAFSILLSFFAYSRIRASDNTMGGEKLSLWSMQITAIFILCYLANFAGTYFAVRNQADTFVKQWLGVIAKGEVDKAFLLTLKPPRPSEDSNLRTTFEITYNITADPLAKGAYSAFKAKDYVRLIQFAGDTSTKFSLKSASSPVYEMGGYLVRLVYQIDLPDGIMEVAVTALGQESPTGGFKGRQWQVIVDGSGMTQKLKTNDESRKNFELSVSAMEFASSWCMAVANKVWEPAVYGIAELKDRQQILKGFVPTIPLELGVVGGALLQAAESPERQAFLATSQQLFDGKFVRVGENFWSDPIMKVGILDLLAKAFRPMTDHTPTMQISGGGAWIRVENGTVPRYRNEAGKIEFEFDCLMLLFPKYLVQAAFVVTGEEKADEDTPPDWKVKEIVLYRGVSMPVAAPKPGGR
;
A
#
# COMPACT_ATOMS: atom_id res chain seq x y z
N MET A 1 -84.27 40.66 21.52
CA MET A 1 -85.15 39.68 20.87
C MET A 1 -84.97 38.40 21.64
N SER A 2 -85.77 38.19 22.68
CA SER A 2 -86.98 37.34 22.64
C SER A 2 -86.55 35.86 22.75
N ASP A 3 -87.02 35.04 23.67
CA ASP A 3 -88.00 35.13 24.74
C ASP A 3 -87.94 33.77 25.50
N SER A 4 -88.46 33.74 26.74
CA SER A 4 -89.10 32.59 27.44
C SER A 4 -88.31 31.26 27.67
N THR A 5 -88.39 30.51 28.77
CA THR A 5 -89.39 30.26 29.84
C THR A 5 -88.70 29.37 30.90
N GLU A 6 -88.66 29.69 32.20
CA GLU A 6 -89.63 29.48 33.30
C GLU A 6 -89.13 28.51 34.41
N LYS A 7 -88.91 29.10 35.59
CA LYS A 7 -89.18 28.66 36.98
C LYS A 7 -88.72 27.28 37.54
N PRO A 8 -88.03 27.33 38.70
CA PRO A 8 -88.14 26.34 39.77
C PRO A 8 -89.12 26.79 40.89
N LYS A 9 -90.00 25.89 41.35
CA LYS A 9 -90.68 25.94 42.68
C LYS A 9 -89.78 25.18 43.66
N GLY A 10 -89.28 25.75 44.76
CA GLY A 10 -90.02 26.07 46.00
C GLY A 10 -90.22 24.78 46.81
N SER A 11 -89.57 24.54 47.95
CA SER A 11 -89.93 25.04 49.29
C SER A 11 -89.03 24.31 50.30
N SER A 12 -88.20 25.00 51.09
CA SER A 12 -88.42 25.38 52.50
C SER A 12 -88.47 24.21 53.51
N GLY A 13 -87.53 24.25 54.46
CA GLY A 13 -87.46 23.32 55.59
C GLY A 13 -86.26 23.64 56.48
N LYS A 14 -86.37 24.69 57.30
CA LYS A 14 -85.52 24.89 58.49
C LYS A 14 -85.98 23.89 59.55
N TYR A 15 -85.06 23.06 60.07
CA TYR A 15 -85.19 22.53 61.43
C TYR A 15 -83.88 22.71 62.19
N SER A 16 -84.09 23.15 63.42
CA SER A 16 -83.18 23.54 64.48
C SER A 16 -82.44 22.37 65.11
N SER A 17 -81.18 22.63 65.47
CA SER A 17 -80.37 22.10 66.57
C SER A 17 -80.99 21.04 67.49
N PHE A 18 -80.27 19.92 67.64
CA PHE A 18 -80.14 19.19 68.91
C PHE A 18 -78.65 19.09 69.29
N PRO A 19 -78.28 19.37 70.55
CA PRO A 19 -76.91 19.30 71.03
C PRO A 19 -76.61 17.93 71.65
N GLY A 20 -75.42 17.41 71.37
CA GLY A 20 -74.82 16.34 72.16
C GLY A 20 -74.78 14.97 71.48
N GLU A 21 -73.83 14.80 70.56
CA GLU A 21 -73.13 13.51 70.41
C GLU A 21 -71.62 13.79 70.29
N PRO A 22 -70.78 12.97 70.93
CA PRO A 22 -69.34 13.18 70.94
C PRO A 22 -68.78 13.15 69.51
N ILE A 23 -67.98 14.16 69.18
CA ILE A 23 -67.16 14.21 67.98
C ILE A 23 -66.12 13.10 68.11
N PHE A 24 -66.46 11.89 67.64
CA PHE A 24 -65.46 10.94 67.16
C PHE A 24 -64.90 11.55 65.88
N THR A 25 -63.83 12.32 66.03
CA THR A 25 -62.86 12.49 64.94
C THR A 25 -62.10 11.17 64.84
N ASP A 26 -62.79 10.19 64.25
CA ASP A 26 -62.15 9.07 63.58
C ASP A 26 -61.46 9.65 62.34
N SER A 27 -60.37 10.39 62.56
CA SER A 27 -59.27 10.41 61.62
C SER A 27 -58.61 9.04 61.70
N ILE A 28 -59.32 8.02 61.22
CA ILE A 28 -58.72 6.80 60.71
C ILE A 28 -57.74 7.34 59.66
N PRO A 29 -56.42 7.13 59.80
CA PRO A 29 -55.55 7.35 58.66
C PRO A 29 -56.16 6.48 57.58
N SER A 30 -56.64 7.07 56.49
CA SER A 30 -56.96 6.28 55.32
C SER A 30 -55.63 5.67 54.92
N ASP A 31 -55.35 4.47 55.45
CA ASP A 31 -54.49 3.51 54.83
C ASP A 31 -55.00 3.48 53.41
N GLN A 32 -54.27 4.18 52.54
CA GLN A 32 -54.39 3.98 51.12
C GLN A 32 -54.13 2.50 50.98
N ASP A 33 -55.21 1.73 50.86
CA ASP A 33 -55.19 0.39 50.34
C ASP A 33 -54.55 0.52 48.96
N ASP A 34 -53.21 0.46 48.93
CA ASP A 34 -52.39 0.21 47.77
C ASP A 34 -52.69 -1.24 47.35
N GLY A 35 -53.94 -1.47 46.94
CA GLY A 35 -54.43 -2.73 46.43
C GLY A 35 -53.47 -3.20 45.35
N TYR A 36 -53.08 -4.47 45.43
CA TYR A 36 -52.08 -5.09 44.56
C TYR A 36 -52.29 -4.72 43.09
N LYS A 37 -51.38 -3.93 42.52
CA LYS A 37 -51.40 -3.58 41.09
C LYS A 37 -50.56 -4.59 40.32
N SER A 38 -51.20 -5.27 39.37
CA SER A 38 -50.48 -6.19 38.48
C SER A 38 -49.41 -5.43 37.69
N VAL A 39 -48.16 -5.91 37.74
CA VAL A 39 -47.05 -5.30 36.98
C VAL A 39 -47.11 -5.79 35.54
N SER A 40 -46.97 -4.86 34.58
CA SER A 40 -46.94 -5.22 33.17
C SER A 40 -45.77 -6.15 32.85
N ILE A 41 -46.06 -7.34 32.30
CA ILE A 41 -45.04 -8.31 31.84
C ILE A 41 -44.09 -7.66 30.82
N LEU A 42 -44.60 -6.76 29.97
CA LEU A 42 -43.79 -6.02 29.00
C LEU A 42 -42.77 -5.09 29.67
N ALA A 43 -43.12 -4.49 30.83
CA ALA A 43 -42.20 -3.66 31.60
C ALA A 43 -41.06 -4.51 32.18
N ILE A 44 -41.38 -5.71 32.69
CA ILE A 44 -40.40 -6.65 33.21
C ILE A 44 -39.46 -7.12 32.10
N LEU A 45 -40.01 -7.55 30.95
CA LEU A 45 -39.20 -7.98 29.80
C LEU A 45 -38.30 -6.87 29.27
N GLY A 46 -38.84 -5.65 29.15
CA GLY A 46 -38.08 -4.46 28.74
C GLY A 46 -36.91 -4.19 29.69
N ALA A 47 -37.17 -4.21 31.00
CA ALA A 47 -36.16 -3.98 32.04
C ALA A 47 -35.10 -5.09 32.09
N VAL A 48 -35.49 -6.37 31.95
CA VAL A 48 -34.53 -7.48 31.91
C VAL A 48 -33.63 -7.38 30.67
N LEU A 49 -34.21 -7.15 29.48
CA LEU A 49 -33.43 -7.01 28.26
C LEU A 49 -32.49 -5.79 28.30
N GLY A 50 -32.98 -4.65 28.80
CA GLY A 50 -32.18 -3.43 28.96
C GLY A 50 -31.08 -3.62 29.99
N GLY A 51 -31.40 -4.23 31.13
CA GLY A 51 -30.44 -4.56 32.18
C GLY A 51 -29.33 -5.49 31.71
N LEU A 52 -29.67 -6.56 30.98
CA LEU A 52 -28.67 -7.46 30.38
C LEU A 52 -27.78 -6.75 29.36
N PHE A 53 -28.35 -5.86 28.54
CA PHE A 53 -27.57 -5.04 27.59
C PHE A 53 -26.59 -4.10 28.32
N VAL A 54 -27.07 -3.41 29.36
CA VAL A 54 -26.25 -2.50 30.18
C VAL A 54 -25.12 -3.26 30.88
N LEU A 55 -25.40 -4.44 31.45
CA LEU A 55 -24.39 -5.30 32.06
C LEU A 55 -23.35 -5.76 31.03
N THR A 56 -23.80 -6.15 29.84
CA THR A 56 -22.93 -6.58 28.74
C THR A 56 -22.02 -5.44 28.28
N LEU A 57 -22.57 -4.23 28.10
CA LEU A 57 -21.78 -3.05 27.77
C LEU A 57 -20.78 -2.70 28.86
N SER A 58 -21.22 -2.68 30.11
CA SER A 58 -20.37 -2.32 31.25
C SER A 58 -19.21 -3.30 31.40
N GLY A 59 -19.49 -4.61 31.32
CA GLY A 59 -18.46 -5.65 31.36
C GLY A 59 -17.46 -5.53 30.21
N GLY A 60 -17.95 -5.25 29.00
CA GLY A 60 -17.07 -5.06 27.85
C GLY A 60 -16.27 -3.77 27.88
N PHE A 61 -16.79 -2.67 28.43
CA PHE A 61 -16.02 -1.44 28.69
C PHE A 61 -14.90 -1.69 29.71
N VAL A 62 -15.19 -2.42 30.79
CA VAL A 62 -14.17 -2.82 31.78
C VAL A 62 -13.12 -3.71 31.13
N ALA A 63 -13.52 -4.69 30.32
CA ALA A 63 -12.58 -5.54 29.59
C ALA A 63 -11.72 -4.73 28.60
N ALA A 64 -12.32 -3.81 27.84
CA ALA A 64 -11.60 -2.93 26.93
C ALA A 64 -10.58 -2.05 27.66
N PHE A 65 -10.94 -1.53 28.83
CA PHE A 65 -10.04 -0.73 29.67
C PHE A 65 -8.85 -1.54 30.18
N LEU A 66 -9.08 -2.80 30.60
CA LEU A 66 -8.02 -3.68 31.10
C LEU A 66 -7.10 -4.22 30.00
N VAL A 67 -7.65 -4.53 28.82
CA VAL A 67 -6.89 -5.10 27.69
C VAL A 67 -6.28 -4.01 26.81
N GLY A 68 -6.75 -2.77 26.90
CA GLY A 68 -6.31 -1.65 26.07
C GLY A 68 -6.93 -1.61 24.67
N THR A 69 -7.59 -2.69 24.24
CA THR A 69 -8.21 -2.78 22.92
C THR A 69 -9.66 -2.28 22.93
N PRO A 70 -10.08 -1.41 21.99
CA PRO A 70 -11.47 -0.94 21.96
C PRO A 70 -12.42 -2.09 21.66
N TRP A 71 -13.37 -2.35 22.56
CA TRP A 71 -14.38 -3.37 22.36
C TRP A 71 -15.53 -2.83 21.52
N ILE A 72 -15.57 -3.25 20.26
CA ILE A 72 -16.63 -2.90 19.30
C ILE A 72 -17.45 -4.16 19.02
N MET A 73 -18.74 -4.09 19.30
CA MET A 73 -19.66 -5.17 18.96
C MET A 73 -20.15 -5.04 17.52
N SER A 74 -20.63 -6.16 16.96
CA SER A 74 -21.25 -6.17 15.62
C SER A 74 -22.37 -5.12 15.52
N PRO A 75 -22.52 -4.38 14.40
CA PRO A 75 -23.55 -3.35 14.25
C PRO A 75 -24.99 -3.83 14.57
N TRP A 76 -25.27 -5.12 14.35
CA TRP A 76 -26.57 -5.74 14.66
C TRP A 76 -26.92 -5.74 16.15
N VAL A 77 -25.96 -5.53 17.04
CA VAL A 77 -26.22 -5.45 18.49
C VAL A 77 -27.13 -4.27 18.84
N ILE A 78 -27.27 -3.24 17.98
CA ILE A 78 -28.19 -2.11 18.22
C ILE A 78 -29.67 -2.51 18.24
N PHE A 79 -30.03 -3.64 17.62
CA PHE A 79 -31.41 -4.13 17.63
C PHE A 79 -31.86 -4.58 19.03
N TRP A 80 -30.93 -5.08 19.85
CA TRP A 80 -31.22 -5.50 21.22
C TRP A 80 -31.76 -4.35 22.08
N PRO A 81 -31.01 -3.24 22.29
CA PRO A 81 -31.49 -2.16 23.14
C PRO A 81 -32.65 -1.39 22.49
N ALA A 82 -32.74 -1.34 21.15
CA ALA A 82 -33.91 -0.79 20.46
C ALA A 82 -35.19 -1.58 20.81
N PHE A 83 -35.12 -2.92 20.82
CA PHE A 83 -36.24 -3.77 21.20
C PHE A 83 -36.62 -3.59 22.68
N SER A 84 -35.64 -3.46 23.58
CA SER A 84 -35.89 -3.14 25.00
C SER A 84 -36.60 -1.80 25.20
N ILE A 85 -36.19 -0.76 24.47
CA ILE A 85 -36.84 0.55 24.50
C ILE A 85 -38.27 0.46 23.98
N LEU A 86 -38.49 -0.22 22.84
CA LEU A 86 -39.83 -0.40 22.28
C LEU A 86 -40.76 -1.13 23.26
N LEU A 87 -40.31 -2.23 23.88
CA LEU A 87 -41.09 -2.94 24.89
C LEU A 87 -41.41 -2.06 26.10
N SER A 88 -40.43 -1.29 26.57
CA SER A 88 -40.61 -0.36 27.70
C SER A 88 -41.60 0.75 27.34
N PHE A 89 -41.56 1.27 26.11
CA PHE A 89 -42.48 2.28 25.61
C PHE A 89 -43.92 1.77 25.47
N PHE A 90 -44.11 0.58 24.91
CA PHE A 90 -45.44 -0.05 24.83
C PHE A 90 -45.99 -0.36 26.22
N ALA A 91 -45.16 -0.85 27.14
CA ALA A 91 -45.53 -1.07 28.52
C ALA A 91 -46.01 0.24 29.18
N TYR A 92 -45.24 1.31 29.03
CA TYR A 92 -45.55 2.63 29.55
C TYR A 92 -46.88 3.19 29.01
N SER A 93 -47.07 3.09 27.70
CA SER A 93 -48.28 3.59 27.03
C SER A 93 -49.52 2.81 27.48
N ARG A 94 -49.40 1.49 27.63
CA ARG A 94 -50.47 0.63 28.15
C ARG A 94 -50.78 0.91 29.62
N ILE A 95 -49.76 1.11 30.46
CA ILE A 95 -49.95 1.42 31.88
C ILE A 95 -50.68 2.76 32.04
N ARG A 96 -50.31 3.79 31.27
CA ARG A 96 -50.99 5.09 31.29
C ARG A 96 -52.45 5.03 30.85
N ALA A 97 -52.78 4.15 29.89
CA ALA A 97 -54.15 3.94 29.44
C ALA A 97 -54.98 3.05 30.38
N SER A 98 -54.38 2.48 31.43
CA SER A 98 -55.01 1.45 32.26
C SER A 98 -55.75 1.95 33.50
N ASP A 99 -56.04 3.25 33.61
CA ASP A 99 -56.80 3.86 34.72
C ASP A 99 -56.37 3.35 36.11
N ASN A 100 -55.05 3.34 36.37
CA ASN A 100 -54.41 2.89 37.62
C ASN A 100 -54.52 1.39 37.96
N THR A 101 -54.98 0.52 37.05
CA THR A 101 -55.08 -0.93 37.28
C THR A 101 -53.75 -1.70 37.12
N MET A 102 -52.77 -1.11 36.42
CA MET A 102 -51.43 -1.69 36.23
C MET A 102 -50.32 -0.85 36.88
N GLY A 103 -49.34 -1.54 37.48
CA GLY A 103 -48.13 -0.93 38.04
C GLY A 103 -46.92 -1.02 37.09
N GLY A 104 -45.85 -0.30 37.42
CA GLY A 104 -44.56 -0.39 36.71
C GLY A 104 -44.17 0.82 35.85
N GLU A 105 -44.90 1.93 35.91
CA GLU A 105 -44.60 3.13 35.11
C GLU A 105 -43.16 3.61 35.32
N LYS A 106 -42.73 3.74 36.57
CA LYS A 106 -41.36 4.15 36.92
C LYS A 106 -40.32 3.17 36.38
N LEU A 107 -40.58 1.86 36.48
CA LEU A 107 -39.67 0.82 36.00
C LEU A 107 -39.48 0.91 34.48
N SER A 108 -40.56 1.07 33.71
CA SER A 108 -40.49 1.26 32.26
C SER A 108 -39.74 2.54 31.88
N LEU A 109 -39.97 3.64 32.61
CA LEU A 109 -39.31 4.93 32.34
C LEU A 109 -37.80 4.86 32.63
N TRP A 110 -37.40 4.29 33.78
CA TRP A 110 -36.00 4.08 34.12
C TRP A 110 -35.30 3.12 33.15
N SER A 111 -35.94 2.00 32.79
CA SER A 111 -35.43 1.06 31.79
C SER A 111 -35.15 1.76 30.46
N MET A 112 -36.11 2.56 29.97
CA MET A 112 -35.97 3.32 28.73
C MET A 112 -34.83 4.35 28.82
N GLN A 113 -34.77 5.14 29.90
CA GLN A 113 -33.75 6.19 30.06
C GLN A 113 -32.34 5.61 30.19
N ILE A 114 -32.14 4.61 31.04
CA ILE A 114 -30.83 3.97 31.24
C ILE A 114 -30.38 3.31 29.94
N THR A 115 -31.25 2.53 29.30
CA THR A 115 -30.92 1.89 28.02
C THR A 115 -30.56 2.92 26.95
N ALA A 116 -31.33 4.02 26.84
CA ALA A 116 -31.04 5.09 25.90
C ALA A 116 -29.68 5.77 26.16
N ILE A 117 -29.35 6.06 27.42
CA ILE A 117 -28.04 6.62 27.80
C ILE A 117 -26.91 5.69 27.36
N PHE A 118 -27.02 4.38 27.63
CA PHE A 118 -25.99 3.41 27.26
C PHE A 118 -25.87 3.21 25.74
N ILE A 119 -26.97 3.27 24.97
CA ILE A 119 -26.92 3.30 23.50
C ILE A 119 -26.14 4.53 23.03
N LEU A 120 -26.44 5.71 23.57
CA LEU A 120 -25.75 6.95 23.18
C LEU A 120 -24.26 6.89 23.51
N CYS A 121 -23.89 6.38 24.70
CA CYS A 121 -22.49 6.15 25.07
C CYS A 121 -21.80 5.17 24.12
N TYR A 122 -22.46 4.07 23.75
CA TYR A 122 -21.92 3.10 22.79
C TYR A 122 -21.74 3.72 21.41
N LEU A 123 -22.72 4.46 20.89
CA LEU A 123 -22.64 5.15 19.61
C LEU A 123 -21.54 6.21 19.60
N ALA A 124 -21.39 6.96 20.69
CA ALA A 124 -20.31 7.93 20.85
C ALA A 124 -18.94 7.24 20.83
N ASN A 125 -18.77 6.12 21.55
CA ASN A 125 -17.54 5.34 21.55
C ASN A 125 -17.24 4.72 20.16
N PHE A 126 -18.26 4.18 19.51
CA PHE A 126 -18.16 3.62 18.16
C PHE A 126 -17.74 4.68 17.15
N ALA A 127 -18.43 5.83 17.11
CA ALA A 127 -18.11 6.93 16.22
C ALA A 127 -16.70 7.49 16.52
N GLY A 128 -16.38 7.71 17.79
CA GLY A 128 -15.06 8.18 18.21
C GLY A 128 -13.94 7.26 17.76
N THR A 129 -14.08 5.95 17.98
CA THR A 129 -13.09 4.96 17.53
C THR A 129 -13.01 4.90 16.01
N TYR A 130 -14.15 4.91 15.33
CA TYR A 130 -14.23 4.87 13.88
C TYR A 130 -13.49 6.05 13.23
N PHE A 131 -13.77 7.27 13.66
CA PHE A 131 -13.12 8.47 13.13
C PHE A 131 -11.66 8.56 13.54
N ALA A 132 -11.31 8.22 14.79
CA ALA A 132 -9.94 8.25 15.27
C ALA A 132 -9.05 7.26 14.51
N VAL A 133 -9.50 6.02 14.33
CA VAL A 133 -8.76 4.98 13.60
C VAL A 133 -8.55 5.41 12.14
N ARG A 134 -9.58 5.93 11.47
CA ARG A 134 -9.46 6.41 10.08
C ARG A 134 -8.53 7.59 9.94
N ASN A 135 -8.64 8.58 10.83
CA ASN A 135 -7.78 9.78 10.78
C ASN A 135 -6.31 9.44 11.06
N GLN A 136 -6.05 8.54 12.01
CA GLN A 136 -4.72 8.01 12.26
C GLN A 136 -4.16 7.25 11.05
N ALA A 137 -4.98 6.40 10.42
CA ALA A 137 -4.58 5.68 9.21
C ALA A 137 -4.27 6.63 8.04
N ASP A 138 -5.11 7.66 7.83
CA ASP A 138 -4.90 8.68 6.79
C ASP A 138 -3.60 9.46 7.02
N THR A 139 -3.37 9.90 8.26
CA THR A 139 -2.14 10.61 8.63
C THR A 139 -0.91 9.74 8.39
N PHE A 140 -0.96 8.47 8.80
CA PHE A 140 0.13 7.52 8.61
C PHE A 140 0.41 7.23 7.14
N VAL A 141 -0.62 6.97 6.33
CA VAL A 141 -0.45 6.67 4.91
C VAL A 141 0.04 7.89 4.14
N LYS A 142 -0.46 9.10 4.43
CA LYS A 142 0.07 10.34 3.85
C LYS A 142 1.54 10.52 4.17
N GLN A 143 1.96 10.28 5.41
CA GLN A 143 3.37 10.32 5.79
C GLN A 143 4.18 9.30 4.99
N TRP A 144 3.70 8.07 4.89
CA TRP A 144 4.37 7.01 4.12
C TRP A 144 4.50 7.33 2.63
N LEU A 145 3.44 7.84 2.00
CA LEU A 145 3.47 8.31 0.61
C LEU A 145 4.47 9.46 0.43
N GLY A 146 4.53 10.39 1.38
CA GLY A 146 5.53 11.47 1.38
C GLY A 146 6.98 10.95 1.51
N VAL A 147 7.21 9.90 2.32
CA VAL A 147 8.53 9.26 2.41
C VAL A 147 8.94 8.63 1.07
N ILE A 148 8.00 8.05 0.33
CA ILE A 148 8.25 7.55 -1.03
C ILE A 148 8.59 8.70 -1.98
N ALA A 149 7.82 9.80 -1.93
CA ALA A 149 8.03 10.97 -2.80
C ALA A 149 9.37 11.67 -2.56
N LYS A 150 9.90 11.60 -1.33
CA LYS A 150 11.25 12.07 -0.98
C LYS A 150 12.37 11.14 -1.46
N GLY A 151 12.04 9.98 -2.02
CA GLY A 151 13.00 8.97 -2.45
C GLY A 151 13.60 8.15 -1.31
N GLU A 152 13.10 8.28 -0.08
CA GLU A 152 13.54 7.53 1.11
C GLU A 152 12.90 6.12 1.14
N VAL A 153 13.06 5.36 0.05
CA VAL A 153 12.35 4.09 -0.19
C VAL A 153 12.65 3.03 0.88
N ASP A 154 13.84 3.06 1.47
CA ASP A 154 14.24 2.15 2.55
C ASP A 154 13.37 2.38 3.79
N LYS A 155 13.13 3.65 4.14
CA LYS A 155 12.22 3.99 5.25
C LYS A 155 10.77 3.68 4.90
N ALA A 156 10.36 3.89 3.65
CA ALA A 156 9.05 3.47 3.20
C ALA A 156 8.85 1.95 3.37
N PHE A 157 9.87 1.14 3.05
CA PHE A 157 9.84 -0.30 3.27
C PHE A 157 9.82 -0.67 4.76
N LEU A 158 10.59 0.04 5.60
CA LEU A 158 10.56 -0.15 7.06
C LEU A 158 9.14 -0.04 7.63
N LEU A 159 8.35 0.91 7.12
CA LEU A 159 6.96 1.14 7.54
C LEU A 159 5.98 0.06 7.03
N THR A 160 6.41 -0.83 6.13
CA THR A 160 5.64 -2.03 5.75
C THR A 160 5.86 -3.20 6.71
N LEU A 161 6.91 -3.15 7.54
CA LEU A 161 7.25 -4.23 8.47
C LEU A 161 6.40 -4.17 9.75
N LYS A 162 6.09 -5.36 10.25
CA LYS A 162 5.38 -5.58 11.52
C LYS A 162 6.19 -5.04 12.70
N PRO A 163 5.59 -4.21 13.58
CA PRO A 163 6.19 -3.85 14.85
C PRO A 163 6.50 -5.07 15.75
N PRO A 164 7.60 -5.07 16.52
CA PRO A 164 8.64 -4.05 16.59
C PRO A 164 9.57 -4.07 15.38
N ARG A 165 10.03 -2.89 14.95
CA ARG A 165 10.85 -2.72 13.74
C ARG A 165 12.34 -2.66 14.07
N PRO A 166 13.22 -3.00 13.10
CA PRO A 166 14.64 -2.67 13.18
C PRO A 166 14.88 -1.17 13.40
N SER A 167 16.03 -0.84 13.99
CA SER A 167 16.49 0.56 14.13
C SER A 167 16.72 1.20 12.76
N GLU A 168 16.33 2.47 12.63
CA GLU A 168 16.66 3.30 11.47
C GLU A 168 18.12 3.78 11.58
N ASP A 169 19.06 2.87 11.32
CA ASP A 169 20.50 3.16 11.32
C ASP A 169 21.08 3.11 9.90
N SER A 170 22.37 3.44 9.76
CA SER A 170 23.08 3.45 8.48
C SER A 170 23.17 2.07 7.82
N ASN A 171 22.90 0.99 8.54
CA ASN A 171 22.94 -0.38 8.05
C ASN A 171 21.56 -0.93 7.67
N LEU A 172 20.51 -0.13 7.78
CA LEU A 172 19.12 -0.53 7.51
C LEU A 172 18.97 -1.26 6.17
N ARG A 173 19.60 -0.74 5.12
CA ARG A 173 19.58 -1.36 3.79
C ARG A 173 20.23 -2.74 3.78
N THR A 174 21.38 -2.91 4.42
CA THR A 174 22.06 -4.20 4.53
C THR A 174 21.17 -5.21 5.25
N THR A 175 20.48 -4.79 6.31
CA THR A 175 19.49 -5.62 6.99
C THR A 175 18.35 -6.02 6.04
N PHE A 176 17.86 -5.11 5.19
CA PHE A 176 16.81 -5.46 4.23
C PHE A 176 17.26 -6.44 3.16
N GLU A 177 18.45 -6.26 2.62
CA GLU A 177 19.02 -7.15 1.61
C GLU A 177 19.27 -8.55 2.15
N ILE A 178 19.74 -8.68 3.40
CA ILE A 178 20.01 -9.96 4.05
C ILE A 178 18.74 -10.63 4.59
N THR A 179 17.81 -9.88 5.16
CA THR A 179 16.65 -10.49 5.86
C THR A 179 15.43 -10.63 4.96
N TYR A 180 15.19 -9.68 4.06
CA TYR A 180 13.94 -9.57 3.30
C TYR A 180 14.10 -9.74 1.79
N ASN A 181 15.33 -9.97 1.32
CA ASN A 181 15.63 -10.15 -0.10
C ASN A 181 16.21 -11.52 -0.46
N ILE A 182 16.09 -12.49 0.47
CA ILE A 182 16.42 -13.90 0.26
C ILE A 182 15.15 -14.64 -0.19
N THR A 183 15.21 -15.27 -1.36
CA THR A 183 14.15 -16.10 -1.93
C THR A 183 14.67 -17.50 -2.23
N ALA A 184 13.80 -18.50 -2.16
CA ALA A 184 14.16 -19.88 -2.52
C ALA A 184 14.48 -20.00 -4.03
N ASP A 185 13.80 -19.20 -4.85
CA ASP A 185 14.12 -19.02 -6.27
C ASP A 185 15.07 -17.81 -6.43
N PRO A 186 16.30 -18.01 -6.91
CA PRO A 186 17.27 -16.93 -7.13
C PRO A 186 16.79 -15.89 -8.14
N LEU A 187 15.91 -16.26 -9.07
CA LEU A 187 15.37 -15.36 -10.10
C LEU A 187 14.20 -14.52 -9.58
N ALA A 188 13.59 -14.90 -8.46
CA ALA A 188 12.51 -14.14 -7.85
C ALA A 188 13.04 -12.90 -7.10
N LYS A 189 12.31 -11.78 -7.21
CA LYS A 189 12.58 -10.60 -6.37
C LYS A 189 12.09 -10.90 -4.94
N GLY A 190 12.95 -10.73 -3.95
CA GLY A 190 12.53 -10.78 -2.55
C GLY A 190 11.67 -9.58 -2.16
N ALA A 191 11.08 -9.60 -0.96
CA ALA A 191 10.06 -8.63 -0.54
C ALA A 191 10.53 -7.17 -0.67
N TYR A 192 11.79 -6.88 -0.32
CA TYR A 192 12.37 -5.54 -0.45
C TYR A 192 12.55 -5.11 -1.91
N SER A 193 13.17 -5.94 -2.77
CA SER A 193 13.31 -5.63 -4.20
C SER A 193 11.96 -5.56 -4.91
N ALA A 194 11.01 -6.44 -4.55
CA ALA A 194 9.67 -6.46 -5.11
C ALA A 194 8.89 -5.19 -4.75
N PHE A 195 9.05 -4.69 -3.52
CA PHE A 195 8.48 -3.41 -3.08
C PHE A 195 8.99 -2.24 -3.91
N LYS A 196 10.33 -2.13 -4.09
CA LYS A 196 10.95 -1.08 -4.91
C LYS A 196 10.51 -1.11 -6.37
N ALA A 197 10.21 -2.29 -6.89
CA ALA A 197 9.79 -2.50 -8.26
C ALA A 197 8.30 -2.20 -8.50
N LYS A 198 7.48 -1.95 -7.47
CA LYS A 198 6.06 -1.61 -7.64
C LYS A 198 5.91 -0.30 -8.42
N ASP A 199 5.04 -0.30 -9.44
CA ASP A 199 4.84 0.86 -10.32
C ASP A 199 4.50 2.15 -9.56
N TYR A 200 3.60 2.09 -8.58
CA TYR A 200 3.24 3.27 -7.80
C TYR A 200 4.41 3.80 -6.96
N VAL A 201 5.29 2.93 -6.44
CA VAL A 201 6.49 3.37 -5.69
C VAL A 201 7.43 4.11 -6.63
N ARG A 202 7.68 3.55 -7.82
CA ARG A 202 8.55 4.15 -8.83
C ARG A 202 8.01 5.47 -9.35
N LEU A 203 6.73 5.53 -9.70
CA LEU A 203 6.08 6.73 -10.24
C LEU A 203 6.11 7.88 -9.23
N ILE A 204 5.79 7.61 -7.96
CA ILE A 204 5.83 8.62 -6.89
C ILE A 204 7.27 9.06 -6.61
N GLN A 205 8.21 8.11 -6.52
CA GLN A 205 9.63 8.43 -6.32
C GLN A 205 10.18 9.28 -7.47
N PHE A 206 9.74 9.01 -8.70
CA PHE A 206 10.21 9.69 -9.89
C PHE A 206 9.68 11.13 -9.97
N ALA A 207 8.38 11.34 -9.71
CA ALA A 207 7.80 12.68 -9.70
C ALA A 207 8.41 13.59 -8.61
N GLY A 208 8.83 12.99 -7.50
CA GLY A 208 9.43 13.71 -6.38
C GLY A 208 8.40 14.45 -5.51
N ASP A 209 8.84 14.90 -4.33
CA ASP A 209 7.99 15.54 -3.31
C ASP A 209 7.34 16.85 -3.80
N THR A 210 8.06 17.66 -4.57
CA THR A 210 7.58 18.97 -5.03
C THR A 210 6.44 18.90 -6.03
N SER A 211 6.34 17.78 -6.75
CA SER A 211 5.45 17.63 -7.90
C SER A 211 4.31 16.64 -7.65
N THR A 212 4.26 16.02 -6.47
CA THR A 212 3.28 15.00 -6.13
C THR A 212 2.24 15.54 -5.15
N LYS A 213 0.96 15.42 -5.48
CA LYS A 213 -0.14 15.75 -4.56
C LYS A 213 -0.95 14.51 -4.21
N PHE A 214 -1.24 14.34 -2.92
CA PHE A 214 -2.01 13.20 -2.41
C PHE A 214 -3.38 13.65 -1.92
N SER A 215 -4.43 13.22 -2.61
CA SER A 215 -5.83 13.54 -2.27
C SER A 215 -6.56 12.26 -1.85
N LEU A 216 -7.07 12.21 -0.62
CA LEU A 216 -7.85 11.06 -0.15
C LEU A 216 -9.20 11.03 -0.87
N LYS A 217 -9.45 9.98 -1.67
CA LYS A 217 -10.70 9.78 -2.42
C LYS A 217 -11.72 8.99 -1.61
N SER A 218 -11.29 7.92 -0.95
CA SER A 218 -12.15 7.12 -0.10
C SER A 218 -11.36 6.38 0.97
N ALA A 219 -12.03 6.00 2.04
CA ALA A 219 -11.51 5.08 3.04
C ALA A 219 -12.53 3.97 3.27
N SER A 220 -12.10 2.77 3.60
CA SER A 220 -12.98 1.70 4.07
C SER A 220 -13.38 1.94 5.52
N SER A 221 -14.43 1.26 5.98
CA SER A 221 -14.67 1.14 7.41
C SER A 221 -13.52 0.34 8.05
N PRO A 222 -13.08 0.71 9.27
CA PRO A 222 -12.11 -0.09 10.00
C PRO A 222 -12.65 -1.49 10.28
N VAL A 223 -11.86 -2.50 9.98
CA VAL A 223 -12.18 -3.91 10.28
C VAL A 223 -11.14 -4.41 11.27
N TYR A 224 -11.57 -5.08 12.34
CA TYR A 224 -10.64 -5.66 13.30
C TYR A 224 -10.18 -7.04 12.83
N GLU A 225 -8.95 -7.12 12.32
CA GLU A 225 -8.34 -8.34 11.79
C GLU A 225 -6.87 -8.42 12.20
N MET A 226 -6.32 -9.63 12.29
CA MET A 226 -4.90 -9.86 12.61
C MET A 226 -4.43 -9.16 13.90
N GLY A 227 -5.33 -8.98 14.88
CA GLY A 227 -5.00 -8.31 16.16
C GLY A 227 -4.84 -6.79 16.06
N GLY A 228 -5.43 -6.15 15.04
CA GLY A 228 -5.45 -4.70 14.90
C GLY A 228 -6.57 -4.20 14.00
N TYR A 229 -6.62 -2.89 13.77
CA TYR A 229 -7.58 -2.28 12.84
C TYR A 229 -6.97 -2.15 11.45
N LEU A 230 -7.60 -2.80 10.48
CA LEU A 230 -7.29 -2.72 9.07
C LEU A 230 -8.16 -1.64 8.42
N VAL A 231 -7.53 -0.70 7.73
CA VAL A 231 -8.18 0.39 6.98
C VAL A 231 -7.59 0.44 5.58
N ARG A 232 -8.43 0.36 4.56
CA ARG A 232 -8.04 0.53 3.16
C ARG A 232 -8.36 1.94 2.72
N LEU A 233 -7.35 2.71 2.34
CA LEU A 233 -7.47 4.09 1.89
C LEU A 233 -7.14 4.19 0.42
N VAL A 234 -7.98 4.85 -0.37
CA VAL A 234 -7.75 5.11 -1.78
C VAL A 234 -7.36 6.57 -1.96
N TYR A 235 -6.16 6.81 -2.46
CA TYR A 235 -5.66 8.12 -2.80
C TYR A 235 -5.68 8.32 -4.30
N GLN A 236 -6.13 9.49 -4.72
CA GLN A 236 -5.79 10.05 -6.00
C GLN A 236 -4.42 10.75 -5.87
N ILE A 237 -3.50 10.38 -6.74
CA ILE A 237 -2.15 10.93 -6.78
C ILE A 237 -2.03 11.71 -8.09
N ASP A 238 -1.83 13.01 -7.95
CA ASP A 238 -1.57 13.89 -9.09
C ASP A 238 -0.05 13.99 -9.27
N LEU A 239 0.41 13.57 -10.44
CA LEU A 239 1.79 13.58 -10.89
C LEU A 239 1.92 14.52 -12.11
N PRO A 240 3.13 14.98 -12.48
CA PRO A 240 3.35 15.71 -13.73
C PRO A 240 2.85 14.94 -14.96
N ASP A 241 3.05 13.63 -14.95
CA ASP A 241 2.74 12.74 -16.07
C ASP A 241 1.24 12.32 -16.11
N GLY A 242 0.46 12.75 -15.13
CA GLY A 242 -0.98 12.48 -15.07
C GLY A 242 -1.47 12.08 -13.69
N ILE A 243 -2.63 11.42 -13.66
CA ILE A 243 -3.34 11.11 -12.42
C ILE A 243 -3.44 9.60 -12.27
N MET A 244 -3.17 9.08 -11.07
CA MET A 244 -3.35 7.67 -10.75
C MET A 244 -4.11 7.48 -9.44
N GLU A 245 -4.69 6.30 -9.23
CA GLU A 245 -5.33 5.96 -7.97
C GLU A 245 -4.63 4.77 -7.31
N VAL A 246 -4.27 4.94 -6.03
CA VAL A 246 -3.58 3.93 -5.23
C VAL A 246 -4.42 3.61 -4.01
N ALA A 247 -4.77 2.33 -3.87
CA ALA A 247 -5.27 1.80 -2.62
C ALA A 247 -4.09 1.39 -1.74
N VAL A 248 -4.04 1.92 -0.52
CA VAL A 248 -3.08 1.56 0.52
C VAL A 248 -3.84 0.95 1.69
N THR A 249 -3.45 -0.26 2.09
CA THR A 249 -4.03 -0.93 3.25
C THR A 249 -3.11 -0.71 4.45
N ALA A 250 -3.62 -0.03 5.48
CA ALA A 250 -2.92 0.24 6.72
C ALA A 250 -3.49 -0.64 7.85
N LEU A 251 -2.61 -1.28 8.61
CA LEU A 251 -2.95 -2.09 9.77
C LEU A 251 -2.37 -1.44 11.04
N GLY A 252 -3.25 -0.98 11.92
CA GLY A 252 -2.91 -0.41 13.22
C GLY A 252 -3.00 -1.46 14.32
N GLN A 253 -1.86 -1.87 14.88
CA GLN A 253 -1.78 -2.86 15.96
C GLN A 253 -1.35 -2.19 17.27
N GLU A 254 -1.90 -2.67 18.37
CA GLU A 254 -1.42 -2.37 19.72
C GLU A 254 -0.61 -3.56 20.23
N SER A 255 0.39 -3.30 21.08
CA SER A 255 1.27 -4.38 21.55
C SER A 255 0.54 -5.24 22.59
N PRO A 256 0.28 -6.53 22.34
CA PRO A 256 -0.37 -7.39 23.33
C PRO A 256 0.52 -7.65 24.55
N THR A 257 1.84 -7.56 24.36
CA THR A 257 2.88 -7.89 25.35
C THR A 257 3.61 -6.66 25.89
N GLY A 258 3.18 -5.45 25.54
CA GLY A 258 3.79 -4.19 25.99
C GLY A 258 5.15 -3.87 25.35
N GLY A 259 5.54 -4.56 24.27
CA GLY A 259 6.77 -4.30 23.52
C GLY A 259 6.83 -2.91 22.86
N PHE A 260 5.69 -2.23 22.74
CA PHE A 260 5.61 -0.81 22.36
C PHE A 260 4.36 -0.15 22.93
N LYS A 261 4.44 1.15 23.20
CA LYS A 261 3.32 1.95 23.74
C LYS A 261 2.46 2.50 22.60
N GLY A 262 1.15 2.37 22.74
CA GLY A 262 0.16 2.90 21.80
C GLY A 262 0.03 2.06 20.52
N ARG A 263 -0.80 2.56 19.60
CA ARG A 263 -1.04 1.93 18.31
C ARG A 263 0.06 2.27 17.32
N GLN A 264 0.68 1.25 16.75
CA GLN A 264 1.63 1.40 15.65
C GLN A 264 1.03 0.90 14.35
N TRP A 265 1.25 1.67 13.29
CA TRP A 265 0.67 1.43 11.98
C TRP A 265 1.70 0.85 11.03
N GLN A 266 1.32 -0.14 10.23
CA GLN A 266 2.10 -0.69 9.14
C GLN A 266 1.31 -0.66 7.83
N VAL A 267 2.02 -0.59 6.70
CA VAL A 267 1.40 -0.76 5.37
C VAL A 267 1.46 -2.23 4.97
N ILE A 268 0.31 -2.79 4.58
CA ILE A 268 0.22 -4.16 4.06
C ILE A 268 0.41 -4.10 2.54
N VAL A 269 1.60 -4.50 2.08
CA VAL A 269 1.99 -4.42 0.65
C VAL A 269 1.06 -5.24 -0.24
N ASP A 270 0.70 -6.46 0.17
CA ASP A 270 -0.17 -7.34 -0.63
C ASP A 270 -1.63 -6.84 -0.72
N GLY A 271 -2.04 -6.04 0.27
CA GLY A 271 -3.33 -5.35 0.27
C GLY A 271 -3.28 -3.98 -0.42
N SER A 272 -2.13 -3.58 -0.96
CA SER A 272 -1.90 -2.25 -1.53
C SER A 272 -1.52 -2.33 -3.01
N GLY A 273 -2.02 -1.39 -3.80
CA GLY A 273 -1.76 -1.37 -5.24
C GLY A 273 -2.53 -0.29 -5.97
N MET A 274 -2.25 -0.16 -7.27
CA MET A 274 -2.96 0.79 -8.13
C MET A 274 -4.36 0.28 -8.42
N THR A 275 -5.38 1.05 -8.06
CA THR A 275 -6.78 0.77 -8.43
C THR A 275 -7.12 1.32 -9.81
N GLN A 276 -6.46 2.42 -10.20
CA GLN A 276 -6.52 2.96 -11.54
C GLN A 276 -5.08 3.18 -12.02
N LYS A 277 -4.76 2.58 -13.18
CA LYS A 277 -3.48 2.83 -13.87
C LYS A 277 -3.36 4.32 -14.21
N LEU A 278 -2.13 4.80 -14.37
CA LEU A 278 -1.84 6.19 -14.70
C LEU A 278 -2.68 6.63 -15.90
N LYS A 279 -3.57 7.60 -15.69
CA LYS A 279 -4.27 8.30 -16.76
C LYS A 279 -3.32 9.38 -17.26
N THR A 280 -2.64 9.08 -18.35
CA THR A 280 -1.64 9.93 -18.98
C THR A 280 -2.28 11.14 -19.64
N ASN A 281 -1.59 12.28 -19.59
CA ASN A 281 -1.84 13.40 -20.51
C ASN A 281 -1.25 13.08 -21.90
N ASP A 282 -1.53 13.90 -22.92
CA ASP A 282 -1.09 13.65 -24.29
C ASP A 282 0.45 13.58 -24.40
N GLU A 283 1.17 14.40 -23.63
CA GLU A 283 2.63 14.38 -23.54
C GLU A 283 3.16 13.05 -22.96
N SER A 284 2.53 12.55 -21.90
CA SER A 284 2.92 11.28 -21.28
C SER A 284 2.57 10.08 -22.14
N ARG A 285 1.56 10.19 -23.00
CA ARG A 285 1.28 9.18 -24.03
C ARG A 285 2.42 9.11 -25.05
N LYS A 286 2.91 10.26 -25.54
CA LYS A 286 4.09 10.33 -26.42
C LYS A 286 5.32 9.74 -25.73
N ASN A 287 5.56 10.09 -24.46
CA ASN A 287 6.66 9.52 -23.67
C ASN A 287 6.54 8.00 -23.48
N PHE A 288 5.32 7.48 -23.30
CA PHE A 288 5.09 6.05 -23.22
C PHE A 288 5.42 5.35 -24.55
N GLU A 289 4.99 5.90 -25.68
CA GLU A 289 5.30 5.37 -27.02
C GLU A 289 6.82 5.37 -27.28
N LEU A 290 7.52 6.46 -26.91
CA LEU A 290 8.97 6.54 -26.94
C LEU A 290 9.64 5.48 -26.05
N SER A 291 9.07 5.21 -24.87
CA SER A 291 9.59 4.21 -23.95
C SER A 291 9.49 2.78 -24.50
N VAL A 292 8.45 2.48 -25.29
CA VAL A 292 8.28 1.20 -25.98
C VAL A 292 9.37 1.02 -27.01
N SER A 293 9.62 2.04 -27.84
CA SER A 293 10.70 2.01 -28.83
C SER A 293 12.09 1.87 -28.19
N ALA A 294 12.34 2.59 -27.10
CA ALA A 294 13.59 2.47 -26.34
C ALA A 294 13.76 1.08 -25.70
N MET A 295 12.68 0.48 -25.21
CA MET A 295 12.68 -0.88 -24.66
C MET A 295 12.98 -1.94 -25.73
N GLU A 296 12.38 -1.82 -26.92
CA GLU A 296 12.66 -2.70 -28.06
C GLU A 296 14.14 -2.64 -28.47
N PHE A 297 14.69 -1.43 -28.55
CA PHE A 297 16.13 -1.24 -28.78
C PHE A 297 16.98 -1.89 -27.68
N ALA A 298 16.68 -1.63 -26.41
CA ALA A 298 17.42 -2.16 -25.28
C ALA A 298 17.42 -3.71 -25.24
N SER A 299 16.26 -4.31 -25.49
CA SER A 299 16.08 -5.76 -25.57
C SER A 299 16.86 -6.36 -26.74
N SER A 300 16.76 -5.75 -27.93
CA SER A 300 17.51 -6.16 -29.13
C SER A 300 19.02 -6.09 -28.91
N TRP A 301 19.50 -5.01 -28.30
CA TRP A 301 20.92 -4.85 -27.99
C TRP A 301 21.42 -5.88 -26.97
N CYS A 302 20.65 -6.14 -25.90
CA CYS A 302 20.98 -7.17 -24.92
C CYS A 302 21.08 -8.56 -25.59
N MET A 303 20.17 -8.88 -26.50
CA MET A 303 20.21 -10.13 -27.26
C MET A 303 21.41 -10.21 -28.20
N ALA A 304 21.78 -9.12 -28.87
CA ALA A 304 22.97 -9.05 -29.71
C ALA A 304 24.24 -9.34 -28.91
N VAL A 305 24.42 -8.67 -27.76
CA VAL A 305 25.54 -8.91 -26.84
C VAL A 305 25.51 -10.35 -26.31
N ALA A 306 24.34 -10.84 -25.91
CA ALA A 306 24.20 -12.19 -25.36
C ALA A 306 24.60 -13.28 -26.36
N ASN A 307 24.25 -13.09 -27.63
CA ASN A 307 24.54 -14.00 -28.73
C ASN A 307 25.90 -13.73 -29.40
N LYS A 308 26.73 -12.82 -28.86
CA LYS A 308 28.02 -12.39 -29.43
C LYS A 308 27.91 -11.86 -30.87
N VAL A 309 26.77 -11.27 -31.23
CA VAL A 309 26.57 -10.58 -32.51
C VAL A 309 27.06 -9.14 -32.35
N TRP A 310 28.36 -8.95 -32.58
CA TRP A 310 29.06 -7.72 -32.18
C TRP A 310 28.72 -6.49 -33.02
N GLU A 311 28.38 -6.64 -34.30
CA GLU A 311 28.04 -5.52 -35.18
C GLU A 311 26.89 -4.64 -34.62
N PRO A 312 25.67 -5.16 -34.36
CA PRO A 312 24.59 -4.39 -33.75
C PRO A 312 24.92 -3.93 -32.31
N ALA A 313 25.76 -4.67 -31.58
CA ALA A 313 26.18 -4.26 -30.23
C ALA A 313 27.09 -3.02 -30.26
N VAL A 314 28.07 -2.99 -31.16
CA VAL A 314 28.99 -1.85 -31.38
C VAL A 314 28.22 -0.64 -31.92
N TYR A 315 27.31 -0.87 -32.86
CA TYR A 315 26.43 0.17 -33.39
C TYR A 315 25.56 0.81 -32.29
N GLY A 316 25.05 0.00 -31.36
CA GLY A 316 24.18 0.48 -30.28
C GLY A 316 24.87 1.38 -29.27
N ILE A 317 26.19 1.30 -29.10
CA ILE A 317 26.95 2.19 -28.19
C ILE A 317 27.59 3.39 -28.91
N ALA A 318 27.59 3.39 -30.25
CA ALA A 318 28.18 4.45 -31.05
C ALA A 318 27.41 5.77 -30.93
N GLU A 319 28.15 6.88 -30.98
CA GLU A 319 27.56 8.22 -31.12
C GLU A 319 26.74 8.33 -32.40
N LEU A 320 25.57 8.99 -32.31
CA LEU A 320 24.57 9.00 -33.38
C LEU A 320 25.13 9.52 -34.71
N LYS A 321 25.94 10.58 -34.64
CA LYS A 321 26.62 11.20 -35.79
C LYS A 321 27.64 10.29 -36.50
N ASP A 322 28.23 9.33 -35.77
CA ASP A 322 29.34 8.51 -36.26
C ASP A 322 28.87 7.13 -36.75
N ARG A 323 27.59 6.78 -36.52
CA ARG A 323 26.98 5.49 -36.87
C ARG A 323 27.12 5.09 -38.33
N GLN A 324 26.86 6.02 -39.25
CA GLN A 324 26.98 5.78 -40.70
C GLN A 324 28.44 5.50 -41.11
N GLN A 325 29.39 6.14 -40.45
CA GLN A 325 30.81 5.93 -40.69
C GLN A 325 31.26 4.56 -40.13
N ILE A 326 30.79 4.20 -38.95
CA ILE A 326 31.10 2.92 -38.29
C ILE A 326 30.54 1.73 -39.08
N LEU A 327 29.33 1.85 -39.64
CA LEU A 327 28.74 0.81 -40.50
C LEU A 327 29.57 0.53 -41.75
N LYS A 328 30.10 1.58 -42.39
CA LYS A 328 30.96 1.43 -43.58
C LYS A 328 32.30 0.77 -43.28
N GLY A 329 32.77 0.86 -42.04
CA GLY A 329 34.02 0.25 -41.58
C GLY A 329 33.89 -1.24 -41.23
N PHE A 330 32.67 -1.77 -41.14
CA PHE A 330 32.42 -3.18 -40.84
C PHE A 330 32.70 -4.07 -42.05
N VAL A 331 33.48 -5.13 -41.85
CA VAL A 331 33.74 -6.15 -42.87
C VAL A 331 33.48 -7.53 -42.25
N PRO A 332 32.53 -8.33 -42.79
CA PRO A 332 32.07 -9.58 -42.16
C PRO A 332 33.14 -10.69 -42.09
N THR A 333 34.27 -10.55 -42.77
CA THR A 333 35.37 -11.53 -42.79
C THR A 333 36.40 -11.34 -41.68
N ILE A 334 36.26 -10.33 -40.82
CA ILE A 334 37.22 -10.12 -39.71
C ILE A 334 36.86 -11.09 -38.57
N PRO A 335 37.75 -12.02 -38.19
CA PRO A 335 37.62 -12.73 -36.94
C PRO A 335 37.86 -11.69 -35.84
N LEU A 336 36.76 -11.17 -35.26
CA LEU A 336 36.79 -10.57 -33.92
C LEU A 336 37.28 -11.58 -32.86
N GLU A 337 37.44 -12.84 -33.27
CA GLU A 337 38.13 -13.95 -32.61
C GLU A 337 39.62 -13.72 -32.34
N LEU A 338 40.22 -12.59 -32.67
CA LEU A 338 41.57 -12.25 -32.22
C LEU A 338 41.49 -11.06 -31.27
N GLY A 339 41.11 -11.36 -30.03
CA GLY A 339 41.30 -10.45 -28.90
C GLY A 339 42.78 -10.16 -28.70
N VAL A 340 43.35 -9.26 -29.49
CA VAL A 340 44.75 -8.88 -29.44
C VAL A 340 44.84 -7.36 -29.26
N VAL A 341 45.09 -7.01 -28.00
CA VAL A 341 45.81 -5.82 -27.50
C VAL A 341 45.58 -4.54 -28.30
N GLY A 342 44.69 -3.70 -27.77
CA GLY A 342 44.44 -2.34 -28.24
C GLY A 342 45.74 -1.60 -28.58
N GLY A 343 45.80 -1.10 -29.81
CA GLY A 343 46.93 -0.36 -30.39
C GLY A 343 47.31 -0.86 -31.78
N ALA A 344 47.64 -2.14 -31.92
CA ALA A 344 48.22 -2.69 -33.16
C ALA A 344 47.22 -2.77 -34.32
N LEU A 345 45.97 -3.20 -34.07
CA LEU A 345 44.92 -3.24 -35.10
C LEU A 345 44.39 -1.85 -35.48
N LEU A 346 44.44 -0.89 -34.56
CA LEU A 346 44.09 0.50 -34.83
C LEU A 346 45.10 1.15 -35.78
N GLN A 347 46.39 0.86 -35.62
CA GLN A 347 47.45 1.31 -36.53
C GLN A 347 47.47 0.55 -37.87
N ALA A 348 47.02 -0.71 -37.88
CA ALA A 348 46.92 -1.54 -39.09
C ALA A 348 45.60 -1.34 -39.87
N ALA A 349 44.66 -0.55 -39.37
CA ALA A 349 43.41 -0.27 -40.05
C ALA A 349 43.62 0.71 -41.21
N GLU A 350 43.38 0.21 -42.42
CA GLU A 350 43.63 0.92 -43.69
C GLU A 350 42.74 2.14 -43.94
N SER A 351 41.61 2.28 -43.23
CA SER A 351 40.64 3.37 -43.44
C SER A 351 40.18 4.05 -42.13
N PRO A 352 39.83 5.35 -42.16
CA PRO A 352 39.28 6.06 -41.00
C PRO A 352 37.98 5.43 -40.46
N GLU A 353 37.13 4.90 -41.35
CA GLU A 353 35.91 4.17 -40.97
C GLU A 353 36.23 2.92 -40.16
N ARG A 354 37.26 2.18 -40.57
CA ARG A 354 37.72 0.97 -39.88
C ARG A 354 38.32 1.28 -38.52
N GLN A 355 39.07 2.38 -38.40
CA GLN A 355 39.58 2.86 -37.11
C GLN A 355 38.44 3.23 -36.16
N ALA A 356 37.39 3.89 -36.64
CA ALA A 356 36.21 4.25 -35.84
C ALA A 356 35.46 3.01 -35.33
N PHE A 357 35.27 1.99 -36.18
CA PHE A 357 34.65 0.73 -35.76
C PHE A 357 35.48 0.02 -34.68
N LEU A 358 36.80 -0.11 -34.87
CA LEU A 358 37.69 -0.77 -33.90
C LEU A 358 37.77 -0.01 -32.57
N ALA A 359 37.82 1.32 -32.61
CA ALA A 359 37.82 2.14 -31.39
C ALA A 359 36.52 1.96 -30.59
N THR A 360 35.37 1.94 -31.26
CA THR A 360 34.06 1.73 -30.63
C THR A 360 33.94 0.29 -30.10
N SER A 361 34.41 -0.69 -30.86
CA SER A 361 34.49 -2.09 -30.42
C SER A 361 35.32 -2.24 -29.15
N GLN A 362 36.45 -1.54 -29.06
CA GLN A 362 37.27 -1.55 -27.86
C GLN A 362 36.52 -0.97 -26.65
N GLN A 363 35.73 0.09 -26.82
CA GLN A 363 34.89 0.62 -25.74
C GLN A 363 33.87 -0.41 -25.23
N LEU A 364 33.27 -1.18 -26.16
CA LEU A 364 32.37 -2.29 -25.82
C LEU A 364 33.12 -3.36 -25.00
N PHE A 365 34.27 -3.81 -25.49
CA PHE A 365 35.02 -4.93 -24.89
C PHE A 365 35.73 -4.56 -23.58
N ASP A 366 36.07 -3.29 -23.40
CA ASP A 366 36.55 -2.74 -22.14
C ASP A 366 35.42 -2.58 -21.10
N GLY A 367 34.15 -2.69 -21.52
CA GLY A 367 33.00 -2.51 -20.64
C GLY A 367 32.87 -1.09 -20.08
N LYS A 368 33.38 -0.06 -20.79
CA LYS A 368 33.46 1.33 -20.28
C LYS A 368 32.10 1.96 -19.95
N PHE A 369 31.03 1.42 -20.49
CA PHE A 369 29.65 1.83 -20.25
C PHE A 369 29.04 1.14 -19.01
N VAL A 370 29.72 0.16 -18.40
CA VAL A 370 29.25 -0.47 -17.15
C VAL A 370 29.79 0.32 -15.96
N ARG A 371 28.88 0.87 -15.15
CA ARG A 371 29.21 1.67 -13.97
C ARG A 371 28.69 1.00 -12.70
N VAL A 372 29.50 1.02 -11.65
CA VAL A 372 29.03 0.67 -10.30
C VAL A 372 28.24 1.86 -9.76
N GLY A 373 26.94 1.70 -9.55
CA GLY A 373 26.11 2.74 -8.96
C GLY A 373 26.58 3.09 -7.54
N GLU A 374 26.38 4.33 -7.11
CA GLU A 374 26.72 4.80 -5.76
C GLU A 374 26.09 3.91 -4.67
N ASN A 375 24.92 3.39 -4.99
CA ASN A 375 24.10 2.55 -4.14
C ASN A 375 24.25 1.05 -4.47
N PHE A 376 25.35 0.60 -5.08
CA PHE A 376 25.57 -0.81 -5.39
C PHE A 376 25.76 -1.64 -4.12
N TRP A 377 24.85 -2.59 -3.88
CA TRP A 377 24.95 -3.52 -2.77
C TRP A 377 25.44 -4.90 -3.22
N SER A 378 26.55 -5.36 -2.64
CA SER A 378 27.06 -6.73 -2.75
C SER A 378 28.06 -6.96 -1.62
N ASP A 379 28.30 -8.22 -1.25
CA ASP A 379 29.43 -8.57 -0.39
C ASP A 379 30.75 -8.12 -1.04
N PRO A 380 31.73 -7.57 -0.28
CA PRO A 380 32.97 -7.05 -0.84
C PRO A 380 33.75 -8.05 -1.70
N ILE A 381 33.77 -9.33 -1.31
CA ILE A 381 34.47 -10.38 -2.07
C ILE A 381 33.69 -10.71 -3.34
N MET A 382 32.36 -10.82 -3.23
CA MET A 382 31.50 -11.02 -4.40
C MET A 382 31.60 -9.87 -5.40
N LYS A 383 31.67 -8.62 -4.94
CA LYS A 383 31.79 -7.44 -5.79
C LYS A 383 33.00 -7.53 -6.73
N VAL A 384 34.17 -7.92 -6.22
CA VAL A 384 35.38 -8.08 -7.05
C VAL A 384 35.17 -9.17 -8.11
N GLY A 385 34.59 -10.32 -7.72
CA GLY A 385 34.31 -11.42 -8.65
C GLY A 385 33.27 -11.08 -9.71
N ILE A 386 32.24 -10.30 -9.36
CA ILE A 386 31.22 -9.80 -10.28
C ILE A 386 31.85 -8.90 -11.34
N LEU A 387 32.67 -7.94 -10.92
CA LEU A 387 33.29 -6.99 -11.84
C LEU A 387 34.28 -7.68 -12.80
N ASP A 388 35.05 -8.65 -12.30
CA ASP A 388 35.95 -9.45 -13.13
C ASP A 388 35.18 -10.27 -14.18
N LEU A 389 34.09 -10.94 -13.80
CA LEU A 389 33.26 -11.71 -14.72
C LEU A 389 32.52 -10.83 -15.73
N LEU A 390 32.03 -9.66 -15.33
CA LEU A 390 31.42 -8.69 -16.26
C LEU A 390 32.42 -8.19 -17.30
N ALA A 391 33.62 -7.80 -16.87
CA ALA A 391 34.67 -7.34 -17.79
C ALA A 391 35.09 -8.42 -18.81
N LYS A 392 34.94 -9.70 -18.43
CA LYS A 392 35.17 -10.84 -19.32
C LYS A 392 33.98 -11.10 -20.25
N ALA A 393 32.74 -10.98 -19.76
CA ALA A 393 31.52 -11.32 -20.52
C ALA A 393 31.35 -10.53 -21.82
N PHE A 394 31.83 -9.28 -21.88
CA PHE A 394 31.78 -8.47 -23.09
C PHE A 394 32.89 -8.76 -24.11
N ARG A 395 33.87 -9.64 -23.81
CA ARG A 395 34.98 -9.93 -24.72
C ARG A 395 34.61 -11.02 -25.75
N PRO A 396 35.07 -10.91 -27.02
CA PRO A 396 34.76 -11.89 -28.07
C PRO A 396 35.21 -13.32 -27.75
N MET A 397 36.37 -13.44 -27.10
CA MET A 397 37.22 -14.64 -27.05
C MET A 397 37.25 -15.36 -25.70
N THR A 398 36.44 -14.95 -24.72
CA THR A 398 36.38 -15.66 -23.45
C THR A 398 35.31 -16.75 -23.53
N ASP A 399 35.73 -18.02 -23.38
CA ASP A 399 34.85 -19.17 -23.09
C ASP A 399 34.09 -19.03 -21.76
N HIS A 400 34.34 -17.94 -21.03
CA HIS A 400 33.62 -17.55 -19.82
C HIS A 400 32.26 -16.93 -20.09
N THR A 401 31.77 -16.94 -21.34
CA THR A 401 30.33 -16.79 -21.53
C THR A 401 29.66 -17.88 -20.70
N PRO A 402 28.80 -17.53 -19.73
CA PRO A 402 28.05 -18.53 -19.00
C PRO A 402 27.34 -19.39 -20.04
N THR A 403 27.75 -20.66 -20.16
CA THR A 403 27.13 -21.64 -21.05
C THR A 403 25.72 -21.87 -20.56
N MET A 404 24.79 -21.02 -20.96
CA MET A 404 23.40 -21.13 -20.58
C MET A 404 22.54 -20.80 -21.80
N GLN A 405 22.38 -21.81 -22.66
CA GLN A 405 21.02 -22.16 -23.03
C GLN A 405 20.33 -22.63 -21.75
N ILE A 406 19.70 -21.72 -21.01
CA ILE A 406 18.70 -22.10 -20.00
C ILE A 406 17.69 -22.97 -20.75
N SER A 407 17.21 -24.07 -20.17
CA SER A 407 16.03 -24.79 -20.68
C SER A 407 14.85 -23.80 -20.72
N GLY A 408 14.67 -23.10 -21.86
CA GLY A 408 13.83 -21.91 -21.97
C GLY A 408 14.43 -20.72 -22.76
N GLY A 409 15.70 -20.76 -23.19
CA GLY A 409 16.27 -19.79 -24.15
C GLY A 409 16.63 -18.40 -23.61
N GLY A 410 16.83 -18.22 -22.30
CA GLY A 410 17.13 -16.91 -21.71
C GLY A 410 18.58 -16.45 -21.91
N ALA A 411 18.77 -15.19 -22.34
CA ALA A 411 20.06 -14.51 -22.44
C ALA A 411 20.70 -14.22 -21.06
N TRP A 412 22.03 -14.15 -21.00
CA TRP A 412 22.77 -13.82 -19.77
C TRP A 412 22.61 -12.36 -19.34
N ILE A 413 22.19 -11.48 -20.26
CA ILE A 413 21.79 -10.11 -20.00
C ILE A 413 20.41 -9.89 -20.61
N ARG A 414 19.48 -9.33 -19.84
CA ARG A 414 18.12 -9.05 -20.31
C ARG A 414 17.53 -7.85 -19.60
N VAL A 415 16.72 -7.09 -20.33
CA VAL A 415 15.87 -6.05 -19.76
C VAL A 415 14.61 -6.69 -19.21
N GLU A 416 14.15 -6.24 -18.05
CA GLU A 416 12.91 -6.72 -17.43
C GLU A 416 11.70 -5.99 -18.02
N ASN A 417 10.84 -6.76 -18.68
CA ASN A 417 9.58 -6.24 -19.20
C ASN A 417 8.54 -6.07 -18.08
N GLY A 418 7.77 -4.98 -18.14
CA GLY A 418 6.59 -4.76 -17.28
C GLY A 418 6.80 -3.82 -16.09
N THR A 419 8.00 -3.28 -15.87
CA THR A 419 8.21 -2.17 -14.93
C THR A 419 8.15 -0.85 -15.66
N VAL A 420 7.51 0.16 -15.05
CA VAL A 420 7.55 1.54 -15.59
C VAL A 420 9.00 2.04 -15.66
N PRO A 421 9.54 2.38 -16.84
CA PRO A 421 10.90 2.89 -16.95
C PRO A 421 11.02 4.24 -16.26
N ARG A 422 12.21 4.57 -15.75
CA ARG A 422 12.46 5.95 -15.31
C ARG A 422 12.84 6.77 -16.53
N TYR A 423 12.26 7.96 -16.64
CA TYR A 423 12.45 8.85 -17.77
C TYR A 423 13.27 10.07 -17.34
N ARG A 424 14.00 10.71 -18.23
CA ARG A 424 14.58 12.03 -17.97
C ARG A 424 14.66 12.78 -19.28
N ASN A 425 14.21 14.02 -19.30
CA ASN A 425 14.38 14.90 -20.43
C ASN A 425 15.12 16.15 -19.98
N GLU A 426 16.38 16.25 -20.39
CA GLU A 426 17.21 17.43 -20.15
C GLU A 426 17.63 17.98 -21.51
N ALA A 427 17.15 19.18 -21.85
CA ALA A 427 17.54 19.93 -23.05
C ALA A 427 17.38 19.14 -24.38
N GLY A 428 16.30 18.37 -24.54
CA GLY A 428 16.00 17.61 -25.77
C GLY A 428 16.71 16.26 -25.89
N LYS A 429 17.48 15.88 -24.86
CA LYS A 429 18.00 14.52 -24.71
C LYS A 429 17.08 13.71 -23.81
N ILE A 430 16.52 12.66 -24.40
CA ILE A 430 15.63 11.73 -23.73
C ILE A 430 16.47 10.58 -23.19
N GLU A 431 16.28 10.24 -21.92
CA GLU A 431 16.89 9.08 -21.28
C GLU A 431 15.82 8.17 -20.68
N PHE A 432 15.94 6.88 -20.93
CA PHE A 432 15.14 5.85 -20.29
C PHE A 432 16.04 4.88 -19.53
N GLU A 433 15.69 4.64 -18.27
CA GLU A 433 16.34 3.67 -17.40
C GLU A 433 15.39 2.48 -17.19
N PHE A 434 15.83 1.31 -17.65
CA PHE A 434 15.12 0.05 -17.54
C PHE A 434 15.78 -0.89 -16.52
N ASP A 435 14.99 -1.66 -15.79
CA ASP A 435 15.56 -2.70 -14.93
C ASP A 435 16.19 -3.79 -15.81
N CYS A 436 17.38 -4.25 -15.45
CA CYS A 436 18.15 -5.22 -16.19
C CYS A 436 18.64 -6.31 -15.25
N LEU A 437 18.55 -7.55 -15.69
CA LEU A 437 19.06 -8.71 -15.00
C LEU A 437 20.24 -9.29 -15.76
N MET A 438 21.34 -9.52 -15.04
CA MET A 438 22.55 -10.16 -15.56
C MET A 438 22.86 -11.43 -14.78
N LEU A 439 22.95 -12.55 -15.49
CA LEU A 439 23.21 -13.89 -14.98
C LEU A 439 24.67 -14.26 -15.28
N LEU A 440 25.55 -14.05 -14.30
CA LEU A 440 26.96 -14.42 -14.38
C LEU A 440 27.13 -15.84 -13.83
N PHE A 441 26.57 -16.80 -14.56
CA PHE A 441 26.57 -18.21 -14.18
C PHE A 441 28.00 -18.77 -14.06
N PRO A 442 28.27 -19.70 -13.12
CA PRO A 442 27.36 -20.25 -12.11
C PRO A 442 27.21 -19.40 -10.84
N LYS A 443 27.92 -18.28 -10.74
CA LYS A 443 28.25 -17.71 -9.43
C LYS A 443 27.33 -16.58 -9.01
N TYR A 444 26.94 -15.68 -9.91
CA TYR A 444 26.31 -14.42 -9.49
C TYR A 444 25.09 -14.02 -10.31
N LEU A 445 24.14 -13.42 -9.62
CA LEU A 445 23.04 -12.67 -10.18
C LEU A 445 23.26 -11.19 -9.91
N VAL A 446 23.19 -10.39 -10.95
CA VAL A 446 23.38 -8.94 -10.87
C VAL A 446 22.11 -8.26 -11.36
N GLN A 447 21.59 -7.35 -10.54
CA GLN A 447 20.53 -6.44 -10.94
C GLN A 447 21.16 -5.08 -11.23
N ALA A 448 20.82 -4.53 -12.38
CA ALA A 448 21.38 -3.30 -12.91
C ALA A 448 20.30 -2.49 -13.61
N ALA A 449 20.61 -1.25 -13.92
CA ALA A 449 19.75 -0.37 -14.67
C ALA A 449 20.38 -0.14 -16.04
N PHE A 450 19.62 -0.40 -17.10
CA PHE A 450 20.04 -0.21 -18.49
C PHE A 450 19.57 1.16 -18.95
N VAL A 451 20.51 2.07 -19.18
CA VAL A 451 20.22 3.46 -19.54
C VAL A 451 20.39 3.63 -21.04
N VAL A 452 19.29 3.95 -21.70
CA VAL A 452 19.23 4.29 -23.13
C VAL A 452 19.01 5.78 -23.25
N THR A 453 19.68 6.40 -24.23
CA THR A 453 19.45 7.81 -24.56
C THR A 453 19.17 7.98 -26.05
N GLY A 454 18.36 8.97 -26.39
CA GLY A 454 18.04 9.36 -27.75
C GLY A 454 17.90 10.88 -27.86
N GLU A 455 18.06 11.39 -29.07
CA GLU A 455 17.78 12.78 -29.40
C GLU A 455 16.46 12.86 -30.15
N GLU A 456 15.57 13.74 -29.72
CA GLU A 456 14.28 13.92 -30.37
C GLU A 456 14.51 14.51 -31.77
N LYS A 457 14.01 13.82 -32.81
CA LYS A 457 14.12 14.30 -34.19
C LYS A 457 13.06 15.38 -34.43
N ALA A 458 13.36 16.32 -35.33
CA ALA A 458 12.44 17.41 -35.69
C ALA A 458 11.16 16.93 -36.43
N ASP A 459 11.13 15.67 -36.84
CA ASP A 459 10.00 15.02 -37.51
C ASP A 459 9.30 14.11 -36.50
N GLU A 460 8.05 14.41 -36.15
CA GLU A 460 7.32 13.79 -35.03
C GLU A 460 7.01 12.30 -35.25
N ASP A 461 7.03 11.81 -36.50
CA ASP A 461 6.64 10.44 -36.86
C ASP A 461 7.81 9.44 -36.92
N THR A 462 9.06 9.89 -36.79
CA THR A 462 10.23 8.99 -36.83
C THR A 462 10.77 8.73 -35.41
N PRO A 463 10.85 7.47 -34.95
CA PRO A 463 11.39 7.18 -33.63
C PRO A 463 12.84 7.69 -33.49
N PRO A 464 13.24 8.12 -32.27
CA PRO A 464 14.61 8.56 -32.01
C PRO A 464 15.61 7.46 -32.34
N ASP A 465 16.81 7.86 -32.79
CA ASP A 465 17.91 6.92 -32.85
C ASP A 465 18.42 6.70 -31.41
N TRP A 466 18.09 5.55 -30.85
CA TRP A 466 18.50 5.17 -29.49
C TRP A 466 19.95 4.73 -29.45
N LYS A 467 20.68 5.10 -28.39
CA LYS A 467 22.01 4.56 -28.04
C LYS A 467 22.05 4.11 -26.59
N VAL A 468 22.90 3.13 -26.29
CA VAL A 468 23.19 2.74 -24.90
C VAL A 468 24.11 3.79 -24.31
N LYS A 469 23.69 4.38 -23.19
CA LYS A 469 24.51 5.35 -22.43
C LYS A 469 25.37 4.62 -21.42
N GLU A 470 24.73 3.84 -20.54
CA GLU A 470 25.41 3.08 -19.49
C GLU A 470 24.57 1.92 -18.96
N ILE A 471 25.23 0.98 -18.27
CA ILE A 471 24.60 -0.04 -17.42
C ILE A 471 25.05 0.21 -15.98
N VAL A 472 24.12 0.59 -15.11
CA VAL A 472 24.40 0.95 -13.72
C VAL A 472 24.09 -0.22 -12.80
N LEU A 473 25.11 -0.83 -12.21
CA LEU A 473 24.93 -1.93 -11.26
C LEU A 473 24.37 -1.40 -9.94
N TYR A 474 23.32 -2.02 -9.40
CA TYR A 474 22.79 -1.65 -8.07
C TYR A 474 22.69 -2.81 -7.06
N ARG A 475 22.70 -4.08 -7.50
CA ARG A 475 22.75 -5.24 -6.60
C ARG A 475 23.49 -6.41 -7.21
N GLY A 476 24.29 -7.12 -6.42
CA GLY A 476 24.96 -8.36 -6.81
C GLY A 476 24.94 -9.41 -5.72
N VAL A 477 24.45 -10.62 -6.04
CA VAL A 477 24.34 -11.75 -5.09
C VAL A 477 24.86 -13.04 -5.67
N SER A 478 25.24 -13.98 -4.79
CA SER A 478 25.56 -15.34 -5.20
C SER A 478 24.31 -16.09 -5.64
N MET A 479 24.39 -16.81 -6.75
CA MET A 479 23.38 -17.81 -7.07
C MET A 479 23.66 -19.09 -6.25
N PRO A 480 22.66 -19.65 -5.55
CA PRO A 480 22.81 -20.97 -4.96
C PRO A 480 22.98 -21.97 -6.10
N VAL A 481 24.11 -22.69 -6.09
CA VAL A 481 24.31 -23.85 -6.96
C VAL A 481 23.25 -24.86 -6.55
N ALA A 482 22.27 -25.13 -7.42
CA ALA A 482 21.31 -26.20 -7.18
C ALA A 482 22.11 -27.48 -6.90
N ALA A 483 21.97 -28.04 -5.70
CA ALA A 483 22.56 -29.33 -5.40
C ALA A 483 22.08 -30.32 -6.48
N PRO A 484 22.97 -31.15 -7.06
CA PRO A 484 22.54 -32.18 -7.99
C PRO A 484 21.46 -33.01 -7.28
N LYS A 485 20.28 -33.13 -7.90
CA LYS A 485 19.20 -33.96 -7.36
C LYS A 485 19.78 -35.33 -7.03
N PRO A 486 19.70 -35.80 -5.78
CA PRO A 486 20.16 -37.14 -5.45
C PRO A 486 19.15 -38.11 -6.07
N GLY A 487 19.55 -38.75 -7.17
CA GLY A 487 18.78 -39.84 -7.80
C GLY A 487 18.44 -39.60 -9.27
N GLY A 488 19.40 -39.87 -10.14
CA GLY A 488 19.17 -40.19 -11.54
C GLY A 488 20.20 -41.25 -11.94
N ARG A 489 19.86 -42.51 -11.72
CA ARG A 489 20.53 -43.64 -12.37
C ARG A 489 19.95 -43.80 -13.76
#